data_AF-A0A388QCT7-F1
#
_entry.id   AF-A0A388QCT7-F1
#
_cell.length_a   1.000
_cell.length_b   1.000
_cell.length_c   1.000
_cell.angle_alpha   90.00
_cell.angle_beta   90.00
_cell.angle_gamma   90.00
#
_symmetry.space_group_name_H-M   'P 1'
#
loop_
_entity.id
_entity.type
_entity.pdbx_description
1 polymer ?
#
loop_
_entity_poly.entity_id
_entity_poly.type
_entity_poly.pdbx_seq_one_letter_code
_entity_poly.pdbx_strand_id
1 'polypeptide(L)'
;MTIPAPFPPPAARVDPRDLKAGYVVSDRNGYYDSQNIVAVGGRDGSTPVLCVVLHHSENHEGGPGLRLYSTRSTDLGRTWTPLLAIDDSLTRQSHDGYQLVHVRPDGSERIFVSMAATKAPAPITVPKPPRAAALTCRAVTCSLRRATTFGSQMIRRAAGATPLA
;
A
#
# COMPACT_ATOMS: atom_id res chain seq x y z
N MET A 1 37.61 49.82 13.92
CA MET A 1 37.16 48.97 12.81
C MET A 1 36.74 47.63 13.40
N THR A 2 35.44 47.34 13.42
CA THR A 2 34.88 46.11 13.99
C THR A 2 34.89 45.04 12.92
N ILE A 3 35.54 43.91 13.19
CA ILE A 3 35.56 42.76 12.27
C ILE A 3 34.14 42.17 12.26
N PRO A 4 33.50 41.96 11.09
CA PRO A 4 32.20 41.30 11.03
C PRO A 4 32.28 39.91 11.65
N ALA A 5 31.29 39.55 12.46
CA ALA A 5 31.21 38.21 13.02
C ALA A 5 31.22 37.17 11.87
N PRO A 6 31.98 36.07 12.00
CA PRO A 6 32.00 35.04 10.97
C PRO A 6 30.59 34.50 10.75
N PHE A 7 30.19 34.36 9.49
CA PHE A 7 28.93 33.72 9.14
C PHE A 7 28.86 32.36 9.82
N PRO A 8 27.72 31.98 10.44
CA PRO A 8 27.58 30.65 10.99
C PRO A 8 27.86 29.64 9.87
N PRO A 9 28.58 28.55 10.17
CA PRO A 9 28.83 27.52 9.18
C PRO A 9 27.48 27.10 8.60
N PRO A 10 27.37 26.92 7.26
CA PRO A 10 26.14 26.43 6.66
C PRO A 10 25.75 25.17 7.41
N ALA A 11 24.57 25.16 8.04
CA ALA A 11 24.04 23.96 8.66
C ALA A 11 24.15 22.87 7.60
N ALA A 12 24.94 21.84 7.87
CA ALA A 12 25.17 20.76 6.92
C ALA A 12 23.81 20.20 6.55
N ARG A 13 23.29 20.59 5.39
CA ARG A 13 22.02 20.09 4.89
C ARG A 13 22.25 18.59 4.74
N VAL A 14 21.54 17.82 5.55
CA VAL A 14 21.50 16.37 5.42
C VAL A 14 21.16 16.08 3.97
N ASP A 15 22.01 15.29 3.31
CA ASP A 15 21.79 14.94 1.90
C ASP A 15 20.42 14.26 1.81
N PRO A 16 19.45 14.79 1.05
CA PRO A 16 18.13 14.18 0.95
C PRO A 16 18.15 12.79 0.31
N ARG A 17 19.31 12.35 -0.23
CA ARG A 17 19.54 10.99 -0.75
C ARG A 17 20.11 10.04 0.31
N ASP A 18 20.51 10.55 1.48
CA ASP A 18 20.96 9.70 2.58
C ASP A 18 19.76 8.96 3.19
N LEU A 19 19.61 7.70 2.78
CA LEU A 19 18.53 6.84 3.25
C LEU A 19 18.57 6.63 4.77
N LYS A 20 19.72 6.80 5.43
CA LYS A 20 19.83 6.67 6.89
C LYS A 20 19.12 7.80 7.63
N ALA A 21 18.90 8.93 6.96
CA ALA A 21 18.13 10.07 7.47
C ALA A 21 16.65 10.03 7.05
N GLY A 22 16.21 8.95 6.41
CA GLY A 22 14.82 8.77 5.99
C GLY A 22 13.85 8.66 7.17
N TYR A 23 12.59 8.98 6.92
CA TYR A 23 11.51 8.75 7.89
C TYR A 23 11.10 7.28 7.88
N VAL A 24 10.98 6.70 9.07
CA VAL A 24 10.58 5.31 9.24
C VAL A 24 9.08 5.19 9.02
N VAL A 25 8.68 4.38 8.04
CA VAL A 25 7.27 4.05 7.76
C VAL A 25 6.72 3.02 8.74
N SER A 26 7.55 2.01 9.07
CA SER A 26 7.27 1.01 10.09
C SER A 26 8.58 0.37 10.58
N ASP A 27 8.59 -0.02 11.84
CA ASP A 27 9.71 -0.65 12.56
C ASP A 27 9.36 -2.06 13.07
N ARG A 28 8.28 -2.66 12.56
CA ARG A 28 7.79 -3.99 12.99
C ARG A 28 8.74 -5.16 12.65
N ASN A 29 9.93 -4.88 12.11
CA ASN A 29 10.91 -5.86 11.63
C ASN A 29 10.36 -6.72 10.47
N GLY A 30 11.13 -7.68 9.97
CA GLY A 30 10.70 -8.59 8.90
C GLY A 30 10.82 -7.99 7.49
N TYR A 31 10.05 -8.54 6.56
CA TYR A 31 10.07 -8.14 5.15
C TYR A 31 9.06 -7.02 4.87
N TYR A 32 9.44 -6.10 3.99
CA TYR A 32 8.60 -5.03 3.46
C TYR A 32 8.79 -4.93 1.95
N ASP A 33 7.68 -4.79 1.23
CA ASP A 33 7.71 -4.41 -0.19
C ASP A 33 6.53 -3.49 -0.51
N SER A 34 6.82 -2.35 -1.11
CA SER A 34 5.82 -1.35 -1.47
C SER A 34 6.16 -0.75 -2.82
N GLN A 35 5.15 -0.56 -3.67
CA GLN A 35 5.38 -0.06 -5.02
C GLN A 35 5.36 1.45 -5.11
N ASN A 36 4.46 2.13 -4.38
CA ASN A 36 4.31 3.57 -4.44
C ASN A 36 3.71 4.18 -3.17
N ILE A 37 3.87 5.50 -3.06
CA ILE A 37 3.10 6.35 -2.14
C ILE A 37 2.09 7.11 -3.01
N VAL A 38 0.82 7.11 -2.62
CA VAL A 38 -0.20 7.93 -3.27
C VAL A 38 -0.64 9.07 -2.36
N ALA A 39 -0.94 10.22 -2.94
CA ALA A 39 -1.50 11.37 -2.24
C ALA A 39 -2.99 11.49 -2.55
N VAL A 40 -3.79 11.76 -1.52
CA VAL A 40 -5.21 12.13 -1.64
C VAL A 40 -5.47 13.42 -0.86
N GLY A 41 -6.43 14.22 -1.32
CA GLY A 41 -6.67 15.58 -0.84
C GLY A 41 -5.66 16.59 -1.40
N GLY A 42 -5.68 17.80 -0.86
CA GLY A 42 -4.73 18.87 -1.19
C GLY A 42 -4.92 19.57 -2.53
N ARG A 43 -5.92 19.19 -3.32
CA ARG A 43 -6.27 19.88 -4.58
C ARG A 43 -6.78 21.31 -4.35
N ASP A 44 -7.34 21.57 -3.18
CA ASP A 44 -7.84 22.86 -2.71
C ASP A 44 -6.78 23.66 -1.92
N GLY A 45 -5.53 23.21 -1.92
CA GLY A 45 -4.46 23.81 -1.12
C GLY A 45 -4.38 23.27 0.32
N SER A 46 -5.24 22.31 0.71
CA SER A 46 -5.07 21.58 1.97
C SER A 46 -3.81 20.69 1.95
N THR A 47 -3.35 20.27 3.12
CA THR A 47 -2.25 19.29 3.20
C THR A 47 -2.77 17.92 2.73
N PRO A 48 -2.13 17.27 1.73
CA PRO A 48 -2.55 15.95 1.29
C PRO A 48 -2.28 14.90 2.36
N VAL A 49 -3.10 13.85 2.34
CA VAL A 49 -2.85 12.61 3.08
C VAL A 49 -2.05 11.69 2.18
N LEU A 50 -0.88 11.26 2.64
CA LEU A 50 -0.07 10.26 1.96
C LEU A 50 -0.50 8.87 2.41
N CYS A 51 -0.70 7.94 1.49
CA CYS A 51 -1.16 6.59 1.77
C CYS A 51 -0.23 5.58 1.09
N VAL A 52 0.17 4.57 1.86
CA VAL A 52 1.03 3.48 1.40
C VAL A 52 0.30 2.17 1.60
N VAL A 53 0.30 1.35 0.56
CA VAL A 53 -0.02 -0.06 0.62
C VAL A 53 1.27 -0.85 0.44
N LEU A 54 1.53 -1.76 1.36
CA LEU A 54 2.76 -2.55 1.37
C LEU A 54 2.47 -4.00 1.74
N HIS A 55 3.30 -4.89 1.22
CA HIS A 55 3.43 -6.25 1.72
C HIS A 55 4.29 -6.26 2.96
N HIS A 56 3.88 -7.07 3.92
CA HIS A 56 4.71 -7.39 5.07
C HIS A 56 4.54 -8.84 5.51
N SER A 57 5.66 -9.46 5.90
CA SER A 57 5.73 -10.73 6.61
C SER A 57 6.78 -10.62 7.72
N GLU A 58 6.63 -11.42 8.77
CA GLU A 58 7.56 -11.43 9.92
C GLU A 58 8.92 -12.08 9.58
N ASN A 59 9.12 -12.55 8.35
CA ASN A 59 10.31 -13.30 7.93
C ASN A 59 11.01 -12.69 6.70
N HIS A 60 10.78 -13.25 5.51
CA HIS A 60 11.41 -12.90 4.25
C HIS A 60 10.36 -12.80 3.13
N GLU A 61 10.79 -12.31 1.98
CA GLU A 61 9.97 -12.23 0.77
C GLU A 61 9.28 -13.56 0.44
N GLY A 62 7.97 -13.53 0.20
CA GLY A 62 7.20 -14.74 -0.13
C GLY A 62 6.99 -15.73 1.01
N GLY A 63 7.44 -15.41 2.23
CA GLY A 63 7.29 -16.26 3.40
C GLY A 63 5.83 -16.43 3.88
N PRO A 64 5.56 -17.41 4.75
CA PRO A 64 4.25 -17.57 5.40
C PRO A 64 3.78 -16.28 6.07
N GLY A 65 2.48 -15.97 5.93
CA GLY A 65 1.90 -14.78 6.53
C GLY A 65 2.12 -13.48 5.76
N LEU A 66 2.69 -13.52 4.54
CA LEU A 66 2.74 -12.36 3.65
C LEU A 66 1.34 -11.81 3.38
N ARG A 67 1.13 -10.54 3.73
CA ARG A 67 -0.15 -9.84 3.62
C ARG A 67 0.05 -8.40 3.21
N LEU A 68 -1.04 -7.82 2.69
CA LEU A 68 -1.12 -6.39 2.42
C LEU A 68 -1.59 -5.61 3.64
N TYR A 69 -0.84 -4.57 3.93
CA TYR A 69 -1.11 -3.58 4.97
C TYR A 69 -1.24 -2.20 4.36
N SER A 70 -1.96 -1.33 5.05
CA SER A 70 -2.04 0.09 4.77
C SER A 70 -1.49 0.90 5.94
N THR A 71 -0.85 2.01 5.61
CA THR A 71 -0.52 3.09 6.54
C THR A 71 -0.69 4.43 5.85
N ARG A 72 -0.85 5.50 6.64
CA ARG A 72 -0.97 6.86 6.13
C ARG A 72 -0.16 7.85 6.95
N SER A 73 0.15 8.97 6.31
CA SER A 73 0.73 10.16 6.92
C SER A 73 -0.14 11.37 6.63
N THR A 74 -0.32 12.22 7.65
CA THR A 74 -1.01 13.52 7.54
C THR A 74 -0.04 14.70 7.70
N ASP A 75 1.27 14.43 7.76
CA ASP A 75 2.32 15.41 8.03
C ASP A 75 3.45 15.34 6.98
N LEU A 76 3.06 15.04 5.75
CA LEU A 76 3.95 14.97 4.58
C LEU A 76 5.05 13.89 4.71
N GLY A 77 4.72 12.77 5.35
CA GLY A 77 5.57 11.59 5.43
C GLY A 77 6.55 11.59 6.60
N ARG A 78 6.43 12.54 7.54
CA ARG A 78 7.29 12.60 8.74
C ARG A 78 6.93 11.53 9.75
N THR A 79 5.63 11.29 9.94
CA THR A 79 5.10 10.21 10.78
C THR A 79 4.03 9.42 10.04
N TRP A 80 3.92 8.14 10.42
CA TRP A 80 3.03 7.17 9.79
C TRP A 80 2.18 6.47 10.86
N THR A 81 0.93 6.17 10.52
CA THR A 81 0.07 5.37 11.40
C THR A 81 0.59 3.93 11.52
N PRO A 82 0.23 3.17 12.57
CA PRO A 82 0.51 1.74 12.61
C PRO A 82 -0.03 1.00 11.38
N LEU A 83 0.61 -0.10 11.00
CA LEU A 83 0.17 -0.93 9.88
C LEU A 83 -1.20 -1.56 10.16
N LEU A 84 -2.15 -1.32 9.27
CA LEU A 84 -3.49 -1.91 9.33
C LEU A 84 -3.64 -2.92 8.19
N ALA A 85 -4.00 -4.17 8.51
CA ALA A 85 -4.21 -5.20 7.49
C ALA A 85 -5.37 -4.81 6.55
N ILE A 86 -5.17 -4.96 5.24
CA ILE A 86 -6.21 -4.73 4.22
C ILE A 86 -7.02 -6.00 3.96
N ASP A 87 -6.43 -7.17 4.22
CA ASP A 87 -7.09 -8.46 4.15
C ASP A 87 -7.06 -9.16 5.52
N ASP A 88 -8.25 -9.51 6.02
CA ASP A 88 -8.41 -10.19 7.31
C ASP A 88 -8.04 -11.69 7.23
N SER A 89 -7.87 -12.20 6.01
CA SER A 89 -7.59 -13.61 5.78
C SER A 89 -6.16 -13.97 6.19
N LEU A 90 -6.04 -14.73 7.28
CA LEU A 90 -4.74 -15.15 7.78
C LEU A 90 -4.03 -16.19 6.89
N THR A 91 -4.79 -16.88 6.04
CA THR A 91 -4.37 -18.05 5.26
C THR A 91 -4.25 -17.78 3.77
N ARG A 92 -4.72 -16.62 3.30
CA ARG A 92 -4.64 -16.22 1.90
C ARG A 92 -3.40 -15.38 1.70
N GLN A 93 -2.54 -15.80 0.76
CA GLN A 93 -1.45 -14.94 0.33
C GLN A 93 -1.96 -13.95 -0.71
N SER A 94 -1.77 -12.67 -0.42
CA SER A 94 -1.87 -11.61 -1.42
C SER A 94 -0.52 -11.47 -2.13
N HIS A 95 -0.57 -11.42 -3.44
CA HIS A 95 0.54 -11.08 -4.33
C HIS A 95 0.16 -9.76 -5.03
N ASP A 96 1.11 -8.84 -5.12
CA ASP A 96 0.93 -7.50 -5.70
C ASP A 96 -0.05 -6.58 -4.95
N GLY A 97 0.21 -5.27 -4.99
CA GLY A 97 -0.57 -4.25 -4.27
C GLY A 97 -0.62 -2.91 -4.99
N TYR A 98 -1.02 -2.89 -6.26
CA TYR A 98 -1.03 -1.66 -7.07
C TYR A 98 -2.11 -0.69 -6.59
N GLN A 99 -1.69 0.53 -6.25
CA GLN A 99 -2.60 1.61 -5.87
C GLN A 99 -2.96 2.49 -7.07
N LEU A 100 -4.26 2.77 -7.23
CA LEU A 100 -4.80 3.70 -8.22
C LEU A 100 -5.68 4.73 -7.52
N VAL A 101 -5.39 6.02 -7.70
CA VAL A 101 -6.25 7.11 -7.22
C VAL A 101 -7.28 7.44 -8.31
N HIS A 102 -8.55 7.33 -7.98
CA HIS A 102 -9.65 7.75 -8.82
C HIS A 102 -10.31 9.00 -8.24
N VAL A 103 -10.31 10.07 -9.02
CA VAL A 103 -11.04 11.32 -8.74
C VAL A 103 -12.42 11.21 -9.35
N ARG A 104 -13.46 11.35 -8.55
CA ARG A 104 -14.84 11.32 -9.01
C ARG A 104 -15.29 12.66 -9.57
N PRO A 105 -16.40 12.70 -10.33
CA PRO A 105 -16.98 13.95 -10.84
C PRO A 105 -17.32 14.96 -9.74
N ASP A 106 -17.63 14.51 -8.52
CA ASP A 106 -17.91 15.36 -7.35
C ASP A 106 -16.63 15.89 -6.66
N GLY A 107 -15.45 15.62 -7.21
CA GLY A 107 -14.15 15.98 -6.65
C GLY A 107 -13.66 15.07 -5.52
N SER A 108 -14.47 14.11 -5.05
CA SER A 108 -14.03 13.15 -4.03
C SER A 108 -13.07 12.12 -4.61
N GLU A 109 -12.12 11.67 -3.80
CA GLU A 109 -11.10 10.70 -4.22
C GLU A 109 -11.30 9.34 -3.56
N ARG A 110 -10.94 8.28 -4.30
CA ARG A 110 -10.93 6.90 -3.81
C ARG A 110 -9.66 6.21 -4.26
N ILE A 111 -9.03 5.48 -3.34
CA ILE A 111 -7.91 4.59 -3.66
C ILE A 111 -8.47 3.21 -3.98
N PHE A 112 -8.12 2.68 -5.14
CA PHE A 112 -8.33 1.29 -5.50
C PHE A 112 -7.01 0.54 -5.36
N VAL A 113 -7.06 -0.64 -4.76
CA VAL A 113 -5.93 -1.55 -4.63
C VAL A 113 -6.24 -2.80 -5.43
N SER A 114 -5.40 -3.07 -6.43
CA SER A 114 -5.47 -4.28 -7.25
C SER A 114 -4.47 -5.30 -6.73
N MET A 115 -4.97 -6.48 -6.36
CA MET A 115 -4.21 -7.51 -5.65
C MET A 115 -4.54 -8.87 -6.28
N ALA A 116 -3.52 -9.66 -6.61
CA ALA A 116 -3.71 -11.06 -6.93
C ALA A 116 -3.80 -11.84 -5.62
N ALA A 117 -4.77 -12.74 -5.50
CA ALA A 117 -4.85 -13.60 -4.33
C ALA A 117 -4.92 -15.07 -4.75
N THR A 118 -4.07 -15.89 -4.15
CA THR A 118 -4.14 -17.34 -4.33
C THR A 118 -5.09 -17.92 -3.28
N LYS A 119 -6.02 -18.79 -3.70
CA LYS A 119 -6.76 -19.60 -2.72
C LYS A 119 -5.74 -20.48 -1.99
N ALA A 120 -5.89 -20.61 -0.67
CA ALA A 120 -5.07 -21.48 0.15
C ALA A 120 -4.96 -22.88 -0.50
N PRO A 121 -3.79 -23.55 -0.42
CA PRO A 121 -3.67 -24.91 -0.92
C PRO A 121 -4.70 -25.79 -0.21
N ALA A 122 -5.41 -26.62 -0.97
CA ALA A 122 -6.14 -27.75 -0.40
C ALA A 122 -5.14 -28.65 0.36
N PRO A 123 -5.56 -29.35 1.42
CA PRO A 123 -4.70 -30.32 2.09
C PRO A 123 -4.09 -31.31 1.07
N ILE A 124 -2.85 -31.70 1.35
CA ILE A 124 -1.80 -32.24 0.43
C ILE A 124 -2.19 -33.51 -0.35
N THR A 125 -3.39 -34.05 -0.21
CA THR A 125 -3.81 -35.36 -0.74
C THR A 125 -4.53 -35.35 -2.09
N VAL A 126 -4.66 -34.21 -2.78
CA VAL A 126 -5.35 -34.12 -4.09
C VAL A 126 -4.37 -33.67 -5.18
N PRO A 127 -4.32 -34.32 -6.35
CA PRO A 127 -3.46 -33.88 -7.46
C PRO A 127 -3.75 -32.42 -7.80
N LYS A 128 -2.67 -31.63 -7.85
CA LYS A 128 -2.65 -30.17 -7.96
C LYS A 128 -3.61 -29.66 -9.06
N PRO A 129 -4.79 -29.13 -8.71
CA PRO A 129 -5.63 -28.46 -9.71
C PRO A 129 -4.92 -27.17 -10.16
N PRO A 130 -5.22 -26.64 -11.36
CA PRO A 130 -4.65 -25.38 -11.81
C PRO A 130 -4.89 -24.31 -10.75
N ARG A 131 -3.83 -23.60 -10.35
CA ARG A 131 -3.90 -22.50 -9.36
C ARG A 131 -4.93 -21.49 -9.85
N ALA A 132 -6.12 -21.49 -9.27
CA ALA A 132 -7.11 -20.46 -9.52
C ALA A 132 -6.63 -19.16 -8.86
N ALA A 133 -5.91 -18.34 -9.62
CA ALA A 133 -5.57 -16.98 -9.23
C ALA A 133 -6.77 -16.06 -9.49
N ALA A 134 -7.13 -15.24 -8.52
CA ALA A 134 -8.15 -14.21 -8.67
C ALA A 134 -7.50 -12.83 -8.57
N LEU A 135 -7.75 -11.97 -9.55
CA LEU A 135 -7.47 -10.54 -9.43
C LEU A 135 -8.63 -9.91 -8.66
N THR A 136 -8.32 -9.28 -7.53
CA THR A 136 -9.29 -8.59 -6.69
C THR A 136 -8.96 -7.10 -6.70
N CYS A 137 -9.95 -6.26 -7.00
CA CYS A 137 -9.84 -4.82 -6.84
C CYS A 137 -10.67 -4.42 -5.61
N ARG A 138 -10.03 -3.75 -4.64
CA ARG A 138 -10.67 -3.26 -3.41
C ARG A 138 -10.55 -1.76 -3.30
N ALA A 139 -11.64 -1.08 -2.96
CA ALA A 139 -11.58 0.32 -2.55
C ALA A 139 -11.05 0.40 -1.11
N VAL A 140 -9.96 1.12 -0.89
CA VAL A 140 -9.42 1.41 0.43
C VAL A 140 -9.70 2.87 0.74
N THR A 141 -10.30 3.12 1.91
CA THR A 141 -10.55 4.49 2.38
C THR A 141 -9.43 4.90 3.30
N CYS A 142 -8.72 5.95 2.89
CA CYS A 142 -7.67 6.58 3.70
C CYS A 142 -8.21 7.77 4.52
N SER A 143 -9.53 8.02 4.51
CA SER A 143 -10.12 9.27 5.01
C SER A 143 -10.16 9.39 6.54
N LEU A 144 -10.27 10.63 7.03
CA LEU A 144 -10.25 11.04 8.45
C LEU A 144 -11.47 10.55 9.27
N ARG A 145 -12.42 9.82 8.69
CA ARG A 145 -13.62 9.32 9.40
C ARG A 145 -13.66 7.80 9.37
N ARG A 146 -14.02 7.25 10.54
CA ARG A 146 -14.12 5.81 10.89
C ARG A 146 -14.30 4.90 9.68
N ALA A 147 -13.36 3.97 9.55
CA ALA A 147 -13.48 2.79 8.72
C ALA A 147 -14.78 2.05 9.04
N THR A 148 -15.65 1.92 8.05
CA THR A 148 -16.60 0.81 7.92
C THR A 148 -17.28 0.94 6.56
N THR A 149 -16.84 0.14 5.60
CA THR A 149 -17.66 -0.74 4.73
C THR A 149 -16.81 -1.09 3.50
N PHE A 150 -16.34 -2.34 3.43
CA PHE A 150 -15.57 -2.85 2.30
C PHE A 150 -16.51 -3.54 1.31
N GLY A 151 -16.54 -3.06 0.07
CA GLY A 151 -17.16 -3.76 -1.05
C GLY A 151 -16.08 -4.46 -1.88
N SER A 152 -16.03 -5.79 -1.86
CA SER A 152 -15.19 -6.56 -2.78
C SER A 152 -15.99 -6.86 -4.05
N GLN A 153 -15.53 -6.40 -5.21
CA GLN A 153 -16.01 -6.93 -6.50
C GLN A 153 -14.98 -7.93 -7.03
N MET A 154 -15.43 -9.16 -7.24
CA MET A 154 -14.66 -10.22 -7.87
C MET A 154 -14.86 -10.13 -9.38
N ILE A 155 -13.85 -9.69 -10.12
CA ILE A 155 -13.87 -9.77 -11.57
C ILE A 155 -13.51 -11.22 -11.94
N ARG A 156 -14.53 -12.02 -12.28
CA ARG A 156 -14.32 -13.38 -12.79
C ARG A 156 -13.89 -13.29 -14.25
N ARG A 157 -12.83 -14.01 -14.63
CA ARG A 157 -12.54 -14.31 -16.04
C ARG A 157 -13.79 -14.95 -16.65
N ALA A 158 -14.30 -14.39 -17.75
CA ALA A 158 -15.27 -15.08 -18.57
C ALA A 158 -14.60 -16.35 -19.12
N ALA A 159 -15.14 -17.52 -18.77
CA ALA A 159 -14.71 -18.77 -19.38
C ALA A 159 -15.30 -18.85 -20.79
N GLY A 160 -14.43 -18.94 -21.79
CA GLY A 160 -14.73 -19.49 -23.12
C GLY A 160 -15.77 -18.75 -23.96
N ALA A 161 -15.33 -17.76 -24.74
CA ALA A 161 -16.00 -17.48 -26.01
C ALA A 161 -15.48 -18.51 -27.03
N THR A 162 -16.32 -19.49 -27.38
CA THR A 162 -16.10 -20.34 -28.54
C THR A 162 -16.11 -19.44 -29.79
N PRO A 163 -15.14 -19.52 -30.72
CA PRO A 163 -15.27 -18.83 -31.98
C PRO A 163 -16.45 -19.42 -32.74
N LEU A 164 -17.40 -18.58 -33.17
CA LEU A 164 -18.37 -18.97 -34.18
C LEU A 164 -17.61 -19.24 -35.48
N ALA A 165 -17.88 -20.42 -36.06
CA ALA A 165 -17.40 -20.83 -37.37
C ALA A 165 -17.99 -19.98 -38.49
#